data_AF-A0A4Z2DXW4-F1
#
_entry.id   AF-A0A4Z2DXW4-F1
#
_cell.length_a   1.000
_cell.length_b   1.000
_cell.length_c   1.000
_cell.angle_alpha   90.00
_cell.angle_beta   90.00
_cell.angle_gamma   90.00
#
_symmetry.space_group_name_H-M   'P 1'
#
loop_
_entity.id
_entity.type
_entity.pdbx_description
1 polymer ?
#
loop_
_entity_poly.entity_id
_entity_poly.type
_entity_poly.pdbx_seq_one_letter_code
_entity_poly.pdbx_strand_id
1 'polypeptide(L)'
;MMLCTHWLAYSFIHAVLLSCQTAAVNRLNLITSVVEYMNLCPDGKFHKHKPSAEPGLSKDCSHWASLSCCNPQILDSVSSTSLYQFTHNHCGNLSDKCQQVFQEDLCFYECSPNTGPWLVTVNRKISNERFFGAPLCQSECEYWWNSCKFDKTCVTNWNTHFNWSTGTHFVPEHAILLFYNTKSYVIE
;
A
#
# COMPACT_ATOMS: atom_id res chain seq x y z
N MET A 1 45.48 -32.89 -24.13
CA MET A 1 44.10 -32.57 -24.59
C MET A 1 43.00 -32.80 -23.54
N MET A 2 43.30 -33.16 -22.28
CA MET A 2 42.29 -33.46 -21.24
C MET A 2 42.11 -32.37 -20.17
N LEU A 3 42.93 -31.31 -20.17
CA LEU A 3 42.85 -30.22 -19.19
C LEU A 3 41.88 -29.09 -19.62
N CYS A 4 41.66 -28.94 -20.93
CA CYS A 4 40.79 -27.89 -21.49
C CYS A 4 39.29 -28.23 -21.31
N THR A 5 38.94 -29.51 -21.31
CA THR A 5 37.56 -29.99 -21.12
C THR A 5 37.09 -29.87 -19.67
N HIS A 6 38.01 -29.96 -18.70
CA HIS A 6 37.72 -29.78 -17.27
C HIS A 6 37.38 -28.32 -16.92
N TRP A 7 38.11 -27.36 -17.51
CA TRP A 7 37.86 -25.93 -17.30
C TRP A 7 36.53 -25.47 -17.89
N LEU A 8 36.18 -25.95 -19.08
CA LEU A 8 34.89 -25.65 -19.72
C LEU A 8 33.72 -26.24 -18.92
N ALA A 9 33.84 -27.46 -18.39
CA ALA A 9 32.82 -28.08 -17.55
C ALA A 9 32.61 -27.34 -16.21
N TYR A 10 33.70 -26.90 -15.54
CA TYR A 10 33.61 -26.11 -14.31
C TYR A 10 32.96 -24.73 -14.55
N SER A 11 33.30 -24.09 -15.66
CA SER A 11 32.76 -22.78 -16.03
C SER A 11 31.26 -22.85 -16.38
N PHE A 12 30.82 -23.93 -17.05
CA PHE A 12 29.41 -24.19 -17.31
C PHE A 12 28.63 -24.51 -16.03
N ILE A 13 29.19 -25.29 -15.09
CA ILE A 13 28.52 -25.60 -13.82
C ILE A 13 28.40 -24.35 -12.94
N HIS A 14 29.42 -23.47 -12.90
CA HIS A 14 29.29 -22.16 -12.22
C HIS A 14 28.28 -21.24 -12.89
N ALA A 15 28.22 -21.19 -14.23
CA ALA A 15 27.22 -20.42 -14.95
C ALA A 15 25.80 -20.95 -14.71
N VAL A 16 25.62 -22.27 -14.63
CA VAL A 16 24.32 -22.91 -14.34
C VAL A 16 23.90 -22.68 -12.88
N LEU A 17 24.83 -22.73 -11.92
CA LEU A 17 24.57 -22.40 -10.52
C LEU A 17 24.25 -20.91 -10.31
N LEU A 18 24.91 -20.00 -11.04
CA LEU A 18 24.54 -18.57 -11.07
C LEU A 18 23.19 -18.33 -11.77
N SER A 19 22.80 -19.17 -12.73
CA SER A 19 21.50 -19.05 -13.41
C SER A 19 20.31 -19.59 -12.61
N CYS A 20 20.57 -20.27 -11.48
CA CYS A 20 19.55 -20.90 -10.63
C CYS A 20 19.17 -20.06 -9.39
N GLN A 21 19.30 -18.73 -9.48
CA GLN A 21 18.84 -17.79 -8.45
C GLN A 21 18.00 -16.68 -9.08
N THR A 22 16.91 -17.06 -9.74
CA THR A 22 15.88 -16.11 -10.19
C THR A 22 14.49 -16.47 -9.63
N ALA A 23 14.44 -17.22 -8.53
CA ALA A 23 13.33 -17.06 -7.61
C ALA A 23 13.49 -15.66 -7.00
N ALA A 24 12.55 -14.75 -7.28
CA ALA A 24 12.52 -13.43 -6.67
C ALA A 24 12.67 -13.59 -5.15
N VAL A 25 13.83 -13.24 -4.62
CA VAL A 25 14.11 -13.36 -3.20
C VAL A 25 13.14 -12.43 -2.50
N ASN A 26 12.24 -12.97 -1.67
CA ASN A 26 11.39 -12.15 -0.82
C ASN A 26 12.30 -11.36 0.12
N ARG A 27 12.43 -10.05 -0.14
CA ARG A 27 13.35 -9.17 0.59
C ARG A 27 13.00 -9.09 2.08
N LEU A 28 11.74 -9.34 2.45
CA LEU A 28 11.30 -9.34 3.86
C LEU A 28 11.95 -10.46 4.66
N ASN A 29 12.39 -11.55 4.01
CA ASN A 29 13.15 -12.63 4.65
C ASN A 29 14.61 -12.28 4.95
N LEU A 30 15.11 -11.16 4.40
CA LEU A 30 16.48 -10.69 4.58
C LEU A 30 16.61 -9.71 5.76
N ILE A 31 15.49 -9.30 6.35
CA ILE A 31 15.46 -8.36 7.47
C ILE A 31 15.93 -9.09 8.72
N THR A 32 16.95 -8.54 9.38
CA THR A 32 17.61 -9.23 10.53
C THR A 32 17.47 -8.49 11.85
N SER A 33 16.89 -7.29 11.86
CA SER A 33 16.76 -6.48 13.06
C SER A 33 15.42 -5.77 13.18
N VAL A 34 15.01 -5.51 14.42
CA VAL A 34 13.82 -4.70 14.73
C VAL A 34 13.94 -3.30 14.13
N VAL A 35 15.14 -2.71 14.16
CA VAL A 35 15.38 -1.37 13.61
C VAL A 35 15.10 -1.33 12.11
N GLU A 36 15.48 -2.37 11.38
CA GLU A 36 15.22 -2.48 9.95
C GLU A 36 13.73 -2.68 9.65
N TYR A 37 13.03 -3.51 10.44
CA TYR A 37 11.56 -3.64 10.37
C TYR A 37 10.82 -2.33 10.63
N MET A 38 11.33 -1.49 11.53
CA MET A 38 10.72 -0.22 11.91
C MET A 38 11.20 0.97 11.06
N ASN A 39 12.03 0.74 10.04
CA ASN A 39 12.55 1.78 9.14
C ASN A 39 12.51 1.28 7.68
N LEU A 40 11.35 0.80 7.26
CA LEU A 40 11.14 0.17 5.97
C LEU A 40 9.98 0.82 5.25
N CYS A 41 10.16 1.10 3.96
CA CYS A 41 9.06 1.49 3.09
C CYS A 41 8.51 0.27 2.36
N PRO A 42 7.18 0.17 2.19
CA PRO A 42 6.57 -0.83 1.33
C PRO A 42 7.10 -0.75 -0.10
N ASP A 43 7.22 -1.87 -0.78
CA ASP A 43 7.47 -1.92 -2.22
C ASP A 43 6.16 -1.68 -3.00
N GLY A 44 5.76 -0.41 -3.05
CA GLY A 44 4.59 0.07 -3.77
C GLY A 44 4.90 1.16 -4.80
N LYS A 45 3.92 1.43 -5.67
CA LYS A 45 4.07 2.33 -6.83
C LYS A 45 4.56 3.74 -6.48
N PHE A 46 4.16 4.26 -5.33
CA PHE A 46 4.46 5.63 -4.92
C PHE A 46 5.37 5.72 -3.69
N HIS A 47 5.71 4.59 -3.08
CA HIS A 47 6.65 4.53 -1.97
C HIS A 47 8.08 4.81 -2.43
N LYS A 48 8.85 5.48 -1.57
CA LYS A 48 10.30 5.57 -1.69
C LYS A 48 10.93 4.23 -1.38
N HIS A 49 12.14 4.01 -1.89
CA HIS A 49 12.90 2.81 -1.56
C HIS A 49 13.31 2.73 -0.08
N LYS A 50 13.53 3.88 0.58
CA LYS A 50 13.94 3.97 1.98
C LYS A 50 13.32 5.22 2.63
N PRO A 51 13.01 5.19 3.93
CA PRO A 51 12.53 6.38 4.62
C PRO A 51 13.56 7.51 4.61
N SER A 52 13.07 8.74 4.49
CA SER A 52 13.87 9.97 4.64
C SER A 52 12.98 11.14 5.10
N ALA A 53 13.60 12.20 5.62
CA ALA A 53 12.88 13.41 6.01
C ALA A 53 12.29 14.12 4.80
N GLU A 54 11.06 14.61 4.95
CA GLU A 54 10.27 15.31 3.95
C GLU A 54 9.57 16.53 4.60
N PRO A 55 10.30 17.64 4.84
CA PRO A 55 9.72 18.81 5.50
C PRO A 55 8.63 19.50 4.67
N GLY A 56 8.51 19.15 3.38
CA GLY A 56 7.50 19.67 2.46
C GLY A 56 6.17 18.90 2.46
N LEU A 57 5.96 17.91 3.35
CA LEU A 57 4.67 17.22 3.43
C LEU A 57 3.53 18.19 3.77
N SER A 58 2.34 17.96 3.20
CA SER A 58 1.15 18.77 3.46
C SER A 58 0.79 18.69 4.93
N LYS A 59 -0.03 19.64 5.39
CA LYS A 59 -0.52 19.66 6.77
C LYS A 59 -1.11 18.31 7.20
N ASP A 60 -1.83 17.65 6.30
CA ASP A 60 -2.56 16.41 6.58
C ASP A 60 -1.62 15.21 6.79
N CYS A 61 -0.47 15.17 6.10
CA CYS A 61 0.55 14.14 6.29
C CYS A 61 1.78 14.63 7.09
N SER A 62 1.74 15.83 7.66
CA SER A 62 2.92 16.50 8.25
C SER A 62 3.55 15.75 9.42
N HIS A 63 2.79 14.87 10.09
CA HIS A 63 3.30 14.03 11.18
C HIS A 63 4.39 13.04 10.72
N TRP A 64 4.46 12.71 9.43
CA TRP A 64 5.53 11.90 8.83
C TRP A 64 6.76 12.70 8.37
N ALA A 65 6.75 14.04 8.47
CA ALA A 65 7.76 14.89 7.83
C ALA A 65 9.21 14.64 8.29
N SER A 66 9.41 14.14 9.51
CA SER A 66 10.76 13.83 10.02
C SER A 66 11.34 12.54 9.43
N LEU A 67 10.48 11.58 9.07
CA LEU A 67 10.86 10.28 8.53
C LEU A 67 9.66 9.66 7.79
N SER A 68 9.68 9.71 6.46
CA SER A 68 8.55 9.34 5.61
C SER A 68 8.96 8.39 4.49
N CYS A 69 8.01 7.57 4.04
CA CYS A 69 8.07 6.74 2.84
C CYS A 69 7.42 7.35 1.60
N CYS A 70 6.75 8.49 1.71
CA CYS A 70 6.14 9.20 0.58
C CYS A 70 6.96 10.44 0.21
N ASN A 71 6.78 10.95 -1.01
CA ASN A 71 7.32 12.25 -1.45
C ASN A 71 6.24 13.34 -1.37
N PRO A 72 6.61 14.63 -1.20
CA PRO A 72 5.67 15.75 -1.27
C PRO A 72 4.84 15.83 -2.57
N GLN A 73 5.31 15.24 -3.66
CA GLN A 73 4.57 15.24 -4.94
C GLN A 73 3.29 14.39 -4.90
N ILE A 74 3.19 13.43 -3.97
CA ILE A 74 1.98 12.61 -3.78
C ILE A 74 0.89 13.41 -3.05
N LEU A 75 1.24 14.53 -2.39
CA LEU A 75 0.34 15.34 -1.57
C LEU A 75 -0.87 15.88 -2.34
N ASP A 76 -0.67 16.33 -3.57
CA ASP A 76 -1.76 16.86 -4.40
C ASP A 76 -2.77 15.77 -4.76
N SER A 77 -2.30 14.53 -4.89
CA SER A 77 -3.13 13.35 -5.18
C SER A 77 -3.83 12.81 -3.94
N VAL A 78 -3.21 12.93 -2.76
CA VAL A 78 -3.80 12.58 -1.45
C VAL A 78 -4.88 13.60 -1.06
N SER A 79 -4.58 14.89 -1.22
CA SER A 79 -5.50 15.99 -0.94
C SER A 79 -6.73 15.99 -1.87
N SER A 80 -6.56 15.65 -3.15
CA SER A 80 -7.67 15.44 -4.08
C SER A 80 -8.34 14.06 -3.96
N THR A 81 -7.83 13.21 -3.07
CA THR A 81 -8.29 11.82 -2.86
C THR A 81 -8.36 11.00 -4.15
N SER A 82 -7.50 11.34 -5.13
CA SER A 82 -7.49 10.82 -6.51
C SER A 82 -6.30 9.90 -6.81
N LEU A 83 -5.47 9.62 -5.79
CA LEU A 83 -4.35 8.69 -5.92
C LEU A 83 -4.87 7.34 -6.44
N TYR A 84 -4.10 6.70 -7.31
CA TYR A 84 -4.49 5.47 -8.01
C TYR A 84 -5.71 5.57 -8.94
N GLN A 85 -6.14 6.78 -9.34
CA GLN A 85 -7.39 6.96 -10.10
C GLN A 85 -8.60 6.44 -9.32
N PHE A 86 -8.53 6.53 -8.00
CA PHE A 86 -9.59 6.18 -7.07
C PHE A 86 -10.34 7.43 -6.60
N THR A 87 -11.62 7.34 -6.28
CA THR A 87 -12.37 8.43 -5.63
C THR A 87 -13.26 7.84 -4.57
N HIS A 88 -13.25 8.49 -3.42
CA HIS A 88 -14.08 8.08 -2.30
C HIS A 88 -15.54 8.50 -2.51
N ASN A 89 -15.79 9.42 -3.47
CA ASN A 89 -17.11 9.93 -3.81
C ASN A 89 -17.84 9.09 -4.88
N HIS A 90 -17.54 7.79 -4.97
CA HIS A 90 -18.10 6.90 -6.00
C HIS A 90 -19.60 6.62 -5.84
N CYS A 91 -20.19 6.90 -4.66
CA CYS A 91 -21.61 6.69 -4.37
C CYS A 91 -22.28 7.91 -3.71
N GLY A 92 -21.83 9.10 -4.13
CA GLY A 92 -22.20 10.40 -3.57
C GLY A 92 -21.02 11.02 -2.82
N ASN A 93 -21.12 12.31 -2.52
CA ASN A 93 -20.06 12.99 -1.77
C ASN A 93 -20.02 12.46 -0.33
N LEU A 94 -18.82 12.14 0.16
CA LEU A 94 -18.59 11.91 1.57
C LEU A 94 -18.68 13.21 2.36
N SER A 95 -19.04 13.10 3.63
CA SER A 95 -18.90 14.17 4.61
C SER A 95 -17.42 14.52 4.83
N ASP A 96 -17.16 15.79 5.16
CA ASP A 96 -15.79 16.27 5.41
C ASP A 96 -15.03 15.42 6.44
N LYS A 97 -15.74 14.96 7.49
CA LYS A 97 -15.15 14.10 8.53
C LYS A 97 -14.77 12.73 7.99
N CYS A 98 -15.62 12.11 7.18
CA CYS A 98 -15.30 10.82 6.58
C CYS A 98 -14.16 10.94 5.57
N GLN A 99 -14.17 12.00 4.74
CA GLN A 99 -13.10 12.27 3.79
C GLN A 99 -11.75 12.48 4.49
N GLN A 100 -11.73 13.21 5.61
CA GLN A 100 -10.52 13.42 6.40
C GLN A 100 -9.91 12.09 6.87
N VAL A 101 -10.71 11.14 7.36
CA VAL A 101 -10.18 9.86 7.82
C VAL A 101 -9.57 9.04 6.69
N PHE A 102 -10.18 9.03 5.50
CA PHE A 102 -9.56 8.40 4.32
C PHE A 102 -8.26 9.08 3.90
N GLN A 103 -8.15 10.38 4.12
CA GLN A 103 -6.90 11.10 3.87
C GLN A 103 -5.82 10.73 4.89
N GLU A 104 -6.16 10.59 6.17
CA GLU A 104 -5.27 10.13 7.24
C GLU A 104 -4.78 8.70 6.99
N ASP A 105 -5.69 7.80 6.59
CA ASP A 105 -5.39 6.42 6.19
C ASP A 105 -4.42 6.38 5.00
N LEU A 106 -4.65 7.21 3.98
CA LEU A 106 -3.76 7.28 2.83
C LEU A 106 -2.38 7.85 3.19
N CYS A 107 -2.30 8.85 4.07
CA CYS A 107 -1.03 9.32 4.61
C CYS A 107 -0.31 8.19 5.37
N PHE A 108 -1.01 7.42 6.19
CA PHE A 108 -0.44 6.28 6.91
C PHE A 108 0.13 5.22 5.95
N TYR A 109 -0.67 4.81 4.96
CA TYR A 109 -0.27 3.80 3.97
C TYR A 109 0.93 4.23 3.13
N GLU A 110 0.94 5.47 2.63
CA GLU A 110 2.00 5.96 1.74
C GLU A 110 3.27 6.39 2.49
N CYS A 111 3.12 6.95 3.70
CA CYS A 111 4.21 7.66 4.36
C CYS A 111 4.81 6.92 5.57
N SER A 112 4.11 5.95 6.19
CA SER A 112 4.64 5.30 7.40
C SER A 112 5.88 4.43 7.10
N PRO A 113 7.00 4.64 7.83
CA PRO A 113 8.18 3.78 7.75
C PRO A 113 8.15 2.62 8.76
N ASN A 114 7.09 2.52 9.56
CA ASN A 114 7.03 1.66 10.75
C ASN A 114 6.16 0.40 10.56
N THR A 115 5.75 0.11 9.33
CA THR A 115 4.79 -0.95 9.02
C THR A 115 5.42 -2.28 8.63
N GLY A 116 6.76 -2.36 8.63
CA GLY A 116 7.52 -3.55 8.23
C GLY A 116 7.05 -4.87 8.86
N PRO A 117 6.71 -4.95 10.17
CA PRO A 117 6.22 -6.19 10.78
C PRO A 117 4.94 -6.76 10.18
N TRP A 118 4.16 -5.93 9.46
CA TRP A 118 2.88 -6.31 8.85
C TRP A 118 2.94 -6.34 7.32
N LEU A 119 4.12 -6.19 6.73
CA LEU A 119 4.28 -6.33 5.29
C LEU A 119 4.25 -7.80 4.88
N VAL A 120 3.44 -8.08 3.86
CA VAL A 120 3.42 -9.37 3.16
C VAL A 120 3.60 -9.15 1.67
N THR A 121 4.28 -10.08 1.01
CA THR A 121 4.45 -10.06 -0.44
C THR A 121 3.15 -10.37 -1.15
N VAL A 122 2.85 -9.60 -2.18
CA VAL A 122 1.70 -9.75 -3.08
C VAL A 122 2.14 -9.52 -4.52
N ASN A 123 1.26 -9.83 -5.47
CA ASN A 123 1.47 -9.51 -6.88
C ASN A 123 0.28 -8.66 -7.37
N ARG A 124 0.35 -7.33 -7.15
CA ARG A 124 -0.67 -6.37 -7.57
C ARG A 124 -0.06 -5.37 -8.55
N LYS A 125 -0.88 -4.82 -9.45
CA LYS A 125 -0.44 -3.81 -10.43
C LYS A 125 0.21 -2.57 -9.82
N ILE A 126 -0.17 -2.22 -8.59
CA ILE A 126 0.24 -1.01 -7.89
C ILE A 126 1.22 -1.29 -6.75
N SER A 127 1.48 -2.54 -6.40
CA SER A 127 2.33 -2.89 -5.26
C SER A 127 2.75 -4.36 -5.26
N ASN A 128 3.98 -4.61 -4.83
CA ASN A 128 4.52 -5.95 -4.56
C ASN A 128 4.42 -6.31 -3.06
N GLU A 129 4.11 -5.35 -2.20
CA GLU A 129 3.93 -5.54 -0.76
C GLU A 129 2.61 -4.90 -0.30
N ARG A 130 2.01 -5.40 0.78
CA ARG A 130 0.85 -4.75 1.42
C ARG A 130 0.87 -4.96 2.93
N PHE A 131 0.09 -4.16 3.65
CA PHE A 131 -0.21 -4.42 5.05
C PHE A 131 -1.14 -5.63 5.17
N PHE A 132 -0.89 -6.48 6.17
CA PHE A 132 -1.77 -7.58 6.54
C PHE A 132 -1.74 -7.79 8.05
N GLY A 133 -2.92 -7.68 8.67
CA GLY A 133 -3.05 -7.84 10.12
C GLY A 133 -2.38 -6.73 10.92
N ALA A 134 -2.26 -5.53 10.35
CA ALA A 134 -1.77 -4.36 11.08
C ALA A 134 -2.74 -4.00 12.23
N PRO A 135 -2.26 -3.87 13.47
CA PRO A 135 -3.10 -3.60 14.62
C PRO A 135 -3.38 -2.11 14.71
N LEU A 136 -4.48 -1.66 14.11
CA LEU A 136 -4.99 -0.32 14.36
C LEU A 136 -5.42 -0.18 15.82
N CYS A 137 -5.20 0.99 16.38
CA CYS A 137 -5.70 1.27 17.72
C CYS A 137 -7.23 1.20 17.70
N GLN A 138 -7.85 0.63 18.74
CA GLN A 138 -9.31 0.57 18.85
C GLN A 138 -9.94 1.95 18.69
N SER A 139 -9.34 2.98 19.29
CA SER A 139 -9.80 4.36 19.20
C SER A 139 -9.78 4.92 17.77
N GLU A 140 -8.78 4.55 16.96
CA GLU A 140 -8.69 4.98 15.55
C GLU A 140 -9.77 4.28 14.71
N CYS A 141 -9.97 2.98 14.93
CA CYS A 141 -11.04 2.22 14.29
C CYS A 141 -12.43 2.78 14.63
N GLU A 142 -12.69 3.09 15.90
CA GLU A 142 -13.94 3.70 16.35
C GLU A 142 -14.12 5.12 15.84
N TYR A 143 -13.05 5.91 15.76
CA TYR A 143 -13.08 7.25 15.21
C TYR A 143 -13.44 7.23 13.72
N TRP A 144 -12.77 6.37 12.93
CA TRP A 144 -13.12 6.14 11.53
C TRP A 144 -14.58 5.77 11.40
N TRP A 145 -15.00 4.77 12.16
CA TRP A 145 -16.35 4.26 12.10
C TRP A 145 -17.39 5.34 12.37
N ASN A 146 -17.19 6.14 13.42
CA ASN A 146 -18.10 7.22 13.78
C ASN A 146 -18.10 8.39 12.78
N SER A 147 -16.97 8.64 12.12
CA SER A 147 -16.84 9.69 11.11
C SER A 147 -17.59 9.37 9.81
N CYS A 148 -17.68 8.09 9.44
CA CYS A 148 -18.29 7.66 8.17
C CYS A 148 -19.68 7.03 8.30
N LYS A 149 -20.20 6.75 9.50
CA LYS A 149 -21.40 5.90 9.66
C LYS A 149 -22.69 6.35 8.97
N PHE A 150 -22.79 7.63 8.61
CA PHE A 150 -23.93 8.21 7.90
C PHE A 150 -23.64 8.48 6.42
N ASP A 151 -22.40 8.23 5.99
CA ASP A 151 -22.01 8.28 4.61
C ASP A 151 -22.42 7.01 3.86
N LYS A 152 -22.27 7.06 2.54
CA LYS A 152 -22.72 6.01 1.64
C LYS A 152 -21.54 5.37 0.92
N THR A 153 -21.65 4.08 0.70
CA THR A 153 -20.84 3.33 -0.26
C THR A 153 -21.77 2.36 -1.00
N CYS A 154 -21.24 1.64 -1.95
CA CYS A 154 -22.00 0.69 -2.77
C CYS A 154 -21.24 -0.62 -3.00
N VAL A 155 -20.07 -0.75 -2.38
CA VAL A 155 -19.29 -1.97 -2.37
C VAL A 155 -18.79 -2.25 -0.95
N THR A 156 -18.78 -3.52 -0.57
CA THR A 156 -18.39 -3.95 0.79
C THR A 156 -16.89 -4.22 0.95
N ASN A 157 -16.20 -4.45 -0.16
CA ASN A 157 -14.75 -4.66 -0.19
C ASN A 157 -14.17 -3.78 -1.29
N TRP A 158 -13.43 -2.76 -0.88
CA TRP A 158 -12.91 -1.75 -1.80
C TRP A 158 -11.67 -2.25 -2.57
N ASN A 159 -11.08 -3.37 -2.16
CA ASN A 159 -9.97 -4.00 -2.88
C ASN A 159 -10.42 -4.87 -4.05
N THR A 160 -11.61 -5.46 -4.01
CA THR A 160 -12.02 -6.51 -4.96
C THR A 160 -13.32 -6.26 -5.71
N HIS A 161 -14.22 -5.40 -5.22
CA HIS A 161 -15.57 -5.30 -5.77
C HIS A 161 -15.80 -4.13 -6.73
N PHE A 162 -14.78 -3.31 -6.99
CA PHE A 162 -14.83 -2.31 -8.06
C PHE A 162 -14.52 -2.91 -9.42
N ASN A 163 -15.13 -2.35 -10.46
CA ASN A 163 -14.76 -2.65 -11.85
C ASN A 163 -13.71 -1.64 -12.33
N TRP A 164 -12.61 -2.15 -12.91
CA TRP A 164 -11.47 -1.36 -13.37
C TRP A 164 -11.21 -1.49 -14.89
N SER A 165 -12.20 -1.96 -15.67
CA SER A 165 -12.03 -2.24 -17.10
C SER A 165 -11.58 -1.03 -17.94
N THR A 166 -11.87 0.18 -17.48
CA THR A 166 -11.54 1.46 -18.16
C THR A 166 -10.32 2.17 -17.57
N GLY A 167 -9.63 1.57 -16.58
CA GLY A 167 -8.50 2.16 -15.87
C GLY A 167 -8.88 2.98 -14.63
N THR A 168 -10.11 3.50 -14.55
CA THR A 168 -10.70 4.12 -13.36
C THR A 168 -11.70 3.17 -12.72
N HIS A 169 -11.77 3.13 -11.38
CA HIS A 169 -12.80 2.36 -10.69
C HIS A 169 -14.20 2.91 -10.99
N PHE A 170 -15.14 2.02 -11.28
CA PHE A 170 -16.55 2.36 -11.33
C PHE A 170 -17.38 1.31 -10.60
N VAL A 171 -18.54 1.77 -10.17
CA VAL A 171 -19.51 1.00 -9.40
C VAL A 171 -20.23 0.02 -10.33
N PRO A 172 -20.32 -1.29 -9.99
CA PRO A 172 -21.08 -2.25 -10.78
C PRO A 172 -22.55 -1.84 -10.97
N GLU A 173 -23.14 -2.18 -12.12
CA GLU A 173 -24.48 -1.73 -12.56
C GLU A 173 -25.65 -2.09 -11.62
N HIS A 174 -25.43 -3.01 -10.68
CA HIS A 174 -26.42 -3.45 -9.67
C HIS A 174 -25.94 -3.28 -8.23
N ALA A 175 -24.95 -2.43 -8.00
CA ALA A 175 -24.47 -2.13 -6.67
C ALA A 175 -25.55 -1.38 -5.88
N ILE A 176 -25.92 -1.92 -4.72
CA ILE A 176 -26.90 -1.30 -3.83
C ILE A 176 -26.20 -0.21 -3.04
N LEU A 177 -26.80 0.98 -2.99
CA LEU A 177 -26.36 2.05 -2.10
C LEU A 177 -26.59 1.63 -0.65
N LEU A 178 -25.53 1.61 0.13
CA LEU A 178 -25.52 1.19 1.52
C LEU A 178 -24.95 2.30 2.39
N PHE A 179 -25.53 2.47 3.57
CA PHE A 179 -24.83 3.21 4.61
C PHE A 179 -23.65 2.37 5.09
N TYR A 180 -22.58 3.07 5.44
CA TYR A 180 -21.40 2.53 6.08
C TYR A 180 -21.73 1.70 7.34
N ASN A 181 -22.91 1.87 7.97
CA ASN A 181 -23.28 1.15 9.20
C ASN A 181 -24.00 -0.17 8.97
N THR A 182 -24.30 -0.49 7.72
CA THR A 182 -25.13 -1.66 7.39
C THR A 182 -24.31 -2.94 7.24
N LYS A 183 -22.98 -2.87 7.07
CA LYS A 183 -22.07 -4.00 6.89
C LYS A 183 -20.66 -3.70 7.42
N SER A 184 -19.87 -4.72 7.69
CA SER A 184 -18.42 -4.57 7.92
C SER A 184 -17.73 -4.31 6.58
N TYR A 185 -16.98 -3.22 6.48
CA TYR A 185 -16.25 -2.84 5.27
C TYR A 185 -14.76 -3.15 5.46
N VAL A 186 -14.18 -3.83 4.47
CA VAL A 186 -12.73 -4.05 4.42
C VAL A 186 -12.15 -3.05 3.44
N ILE A 187 -11.35 -2.13 3.99
CA ILE A 187 -10.71 -1.05 3.25
C ILE A 187 -9.27 -1.44 2.84
N GLU A 188 -8.66 -2.44 3.51
CA GLU A 188 -7.29 -2.95 3.27
C GLU A 188 -7.17 -4.39 2.72
#